data_AF-A0A6M4ITD0-F1
#
_entry.id   AF-A0A6M4ITD0-F1
#
_cell.length_a   1.000
_cell.length_b   1.000
_cell.length_c   1.000
_cell.angle_alpha   90.00
_cell.angle_beta   90.00
_cell.angle_gamma   90.00
#
_symmetry.space_group_name_H-M   'P 1'
#
loop_
_entity.id
_entity.type
_entity.pdbx_description
1 polymer ?
#
loop_
_entity_poly.entity_id
_entity_poly.type
_entity_poly.pdbx_seq_one_letter_code
_entity_poly.pdbx_strand_id
1 'polypeptide(L)'
;MRNALGIVVLLVSVLSTACDIGPTNPLESLPGDVRSFLQADPTLGVRKSTPIELTGTDVSMYRISYGEPLDCPSGCFYAEALVVRAGGRVGWATYLNPAPNSRVFRVQPQDTSSFTPALLTALRRKDVSAHSAIAFMLACSPNMADAFRERIRLETPTLAPPSYCPKA
;
A
#
# COMPACT_ATOMS: atom_id res chain seq x y z
N MET A 1 42.06 -53.13 -25.13
CA MET A 1 40.65 -53.28 -24.67
C MET A 1 40.66 -53.24 -23.16
N ARG A 2 39.86 -52.40 -22.50
CA ARG A 2 40.23 -51.87 -21.16
C ARG A 2 39.51 -50.61 -20.65
N ASN A 3 38.24 -50.43 -20.99
CA ASN A 3 37.19 -49.64 -20.31
C ASN A 3 37.49 -48.25 -19.71
N ALA A 4 36.83 -47.26 -20.30
CA ALA A 4 36.48 -45.98 -19.70
C ALA A 4 35.70 -46.17 -18.39
N LEU A 5 36.05 -45.39 -17.37
CA LEU A 5 35.12 -45.06 -16.28
C LEU A 5 35.25 -43.57 -16.00
N GLY A 6 34.29 -42.81 -16.54
CA GLY A 6 34.09 -41.41 -16.23
C GLY A 6 33.56 -41.26 -14.82
N ILE A 7 34.23 -40.43 -14.02
CA ILE A 7 33.69 -39.91 -12.77
C ILE A 7 32.95 -38.62 -13.15
N VAL A 8 31.65 -38.76 -13.40
CA VAL A 8 30.72 -37.64 -13.48
C VAL A 8 30.58 -37.09 -12.08
N VAL A 9 31.28 -35.98 -11.81
CA VAL A 9 31.08 -35.17 -10.61
C VAL A 9 29.68 -34.58 -10.71
N LEU A 10 28.73 -35.23 -10.05
CA LEU A 10 27.36 -34.77 -9.87
C LEU A 10 27.42 -33.55 -8.95
N LEU A 11 27.60 -32.36 -9.56
CA LEU A 11 27.39 -31.06 -8.95
C LEU A 11 25.88 -30.95 -8.67
N VAL A 12 25.45 -31.52 -7.54
CA VAL A 12 24.12 -31.29 -6.99
C VAL A 12 24.05 -29.82 -6.66
N SER A 13 23.52 -29.08 -7.63
CA SER A 13 23.19 -27.68 -7.54
C SER A 13 22.10 -27.59 -6.49
N VAL A 14 22.50 -27.31 -5.25
CA VAL A 14 21.59 -26.83 -4.22
C VAL A 14 21.06 -25.51 -4.78
N LEU A 15 19.92 -25.59 -5.47
CA LEU A 15 19.09 -24.42 -5.74
C LEU A 15 18.71 -23.89 -4.37
N SER A 16 19.53 -22.98 -3.87
CA SER A 16 19.12 -22.03 -2.86
C SER A 16 17.88 -21.35 -3.42
N THR A 17 16.71 -21.82 -3.00
CA THR A 17 15.49 -21.03 -3.01
C THR A 17 15.88 -19.73 -2.35
N ALA A 18 16.14 -18.70 -3.14
CA ALA A 18 16.30 -17.35 -2.65
C ALA A 18 14.94 -17.00 -2.04
N CYS A 19 14.78 -17.34 -0.76
CA CYS A 19 13.87 -16.61 0.10
C CYS A 19 14.31 -15.18 -0.07
N ASP A 20 13.46 -14.39 -0.72
CA ASP A 20 13.61 -12.97 -0.95
C ASP A 20 14.02 -12.33 0.38
N ILE A 21 15.34 -12.12 0.58
CA ILE A 21 15.87 -11.43 1.75
C ILE A 21 15.56 -9.96 1.48
N GLY A 22 14.29 -9.61 1.69
CA GLY A 22 13.88 -8.22 1.80
C GLY A 22 14.72 -7.52 2.88
N PRO A 23 14.71 -6.18 2.92
CA PRO A 23 15.50 -5.43 3.89
C PRO A 23 15.32 -6.00 5.30
N THR A 24 16.44 -6.19 6.02
CA THR A 24 16.47 -6.72 7.40
C THR A 24 15.59 -5.90 8.35
N ASN A 25 15.23 -4.67 7.97
CA ASN A 25 14.18 -3.89 8.57
C ASN A 25 13.21 -3.34 7.49
N PRO A 26 11.94 -3.78 7.45
CA PRO A 26 10.97 -3.36 6.43
C PRO A 26 10.55 -1.88 6.54
N LEU A 27 11.06 -1.13 7.52
CA LEU A 27 10.77 0.28 7.74
C LEU A 27 11.96 1.22 7.44
N GLU A 28 13.13 0.67 7.12
CA GLU A 28 14.36 1.46 6.98
C GLU A 28 14.32 2.42 5.79
N SER A 29 13.74 2.00 4.67
CA SER A 29 13.60 2.80 3.45
C SER A 29 12.50 3.87 3.51
N LEU A 30 11.69 3.88 4.58
CA LEU A 30 10.57 4.81 4.72
C LEU A 30 11.02 6.17 5.29
N PRO A 31 10.37 7.28 4.88
CA PRO A 31 10.53 8.57 5.55
C PRO A 31 10.26 8.49 7.05
N GLY A 32 10.92 9.35 7.82
CA GLY A 32 10.89 9.31 9.28
C GLY A 32 9.48 9.38 9.88
N ASP A 33 8.60 10.23 9.33
CA ASP A 33 7.22 10.37 9.79
C ASP A 33 6.35 9.14 9.48
N VAL A 34 6.52 8.52 8.31
CA VAL A 34 5.83 7.27 7.94
C VAL A 34 6.33 6.12 8.82
N ARG A 35 7.64 6.04 9.06
CA ARG A 35 8.24 5.06 9.98
C ARG A 35 7.68 5.23 11.39
N SER A 36 7.71 6.43 11.95
CA SER A 36 7.15 6.72 13.27
C SER A 36 5.64 6.42 13.33
N PHE A 37 4.91 6.68 12.25
CA PHE A 37 3.49 6.35 12.17
C PHE A 37 3.22 4.85 12.31
N LEU A 38 4.00 4.01 11.61
CA LEU A 38 3.88 2.55 11.65
C LEU A 38 4.39 1.96 12.98
N GLN A 39 5.47 2.51 13.54
CA GLN A 39 6.02 2.07 14.82
C GLN A 39 5.13 2.40 16.02
N ALA A 40 4.20 3.35 15.89
CA ALA A 40 3.24 3.67 16.93
C ALA A 40 2.26 2.51 17.23
N ASP A 41 2.13 1.54 16.31
CA ASP A 41 1.38 0.30 16.53
C ASP A 41 2.31 -0.91 16.35
N PRO A 42 3.03 -1.33 17.42
CA PRO A 42 3.93 -2.47 17.33
C PRO A 42 3.19 -3.80 17.08
N THR A 43 1.88 -3.86 17.34
CA THR A 43 1.06 -5.06 17.14
C THR A 43 0.77 -5.34 15.66
N LEU A 44 1.01 -4.35 14.79
CA LEU A 44 0.84 -4.50 13.36
C LEU A 44 1.75 -5.59 12.77
N GLY A 45 2.99 -5.71 13.29
CA GLY A 45 3.97 -6.67 12.79
C GLY A 45 4.27 -6.45 11.30
N VAL A 46 4.82 -5.29 10.94
CA VAL A 46 5.14 -4.97 9.54
C VAL A 46 6.18 -5.94 8.98
N ARG A 47 5.87 -6.54 7.84
CA ARG A 47 6.72 -7.54 7.14
C ARG A 47 7.33 -6.97 5.87
N LYS A 48 6.61 -6.11 5.18
CA LYS A 48 7.08 -5.43 3.97
C LYS A 48 6.48 -4.04 3.85
N SER A 49 7.26 -3.10 3.36
CA SER A 49 6.76 -1.81 2.90
C SER A 49 7.20 -1.59 1.46
N THR A 50 6.29 -1.12 0.61
CA THR A 50 6.55 -0.85 -0.80
C THR A 50 6.03 0.54 -1.15
N PRO A 51 6.88 1.49 -1.55
CA PRO A 51 6.43 2.80 -2.01
C PRO A 51 5.65 2.66 -3.32
N ILE A 52 4.60 3.47 -3.47
CA ILE A 52 3.84 3.61 -4.71
C ILE A 52 4.25 4.94 -5.33
N GLU A 53 4.99 4.88 -6.44
CA GLU A 53 5.52 6.06 -7.12
C GLU A 53 4.41 6.87 -7.81
N LEU A 54 4.07 8.03 -7.24
CA LEU A 54 3.06 8.96 -7.74
C LEU A 54 3.71 10.25 -8.26
N THR A 55 4.25 10.17 -9.48
CA THR A 55 4.98 11.29 -10.10
C THR A 55 4.11 12.53 -10.31
N GLY A 56 4.65 13.71 -9.99
CA GLY A 56 3.95 14.99 -10.19
C GLY A 56 2.87 15.26 -9.15
N THR A 57 2.93 14.59 -8.00
CA THR A 57 2.02 14.79 -6.87
C THR A 57 2.82 15.04 -5.60
N ASP A 58 2.23 15.77 -4.66
CA ASP A 58 2.74 15.98 -3.30
C ASP A 58 2.21 14.93 -2.30
N VAL A 59 1.49 13.92 -2.81
CA VAL A 59 0.99 12.78 -2.04
C VAL A 59 1.96 11.62 -2.19
N SER A 60 2.42 11.06 -1.08
CA SER A 60 3.17 9.80 -1.06
C SER A 60 2.28 8.67 -0.56
N MET A 61 2.42 7.49 -1.16
CA MET A 61 1.66 6.30 -0.78
C MET A 61 2.58 5.09 -0.59
N TYR A 62 2.20 4.24 0.36
CA TYR A 62 2.96 3.05 0.71
C TYR A 62 2.02 1.87 0.92
N ARG A 63 2.30 0.74 0.26
CA ARG A 63 1.68 -0.54 0.54
C ARG A 63 2.43 -1.21 1.69
N ILE A 64 1.71 -1.55 2.73
CA ILE A 64 2.23 -2.17 3.94
C ILE A 64 1.64 -3.57 4.03
N SER A 65 2.51 -4.58 3.98
CA SER A 65 2.18 -5.96 4.28
C SER A 65 2.53 -6.25 5.74
N TYR A 66 1.60 -6.79 6.50
CA TYR A 66 1.71 -6.93 7.95
C TYR A 66 1.02 -8.18 8.51
N GLY A 67 1.29 -8.47 9.77
CA GLY A 67 0.80 -9.65 10.48
C GLY A 67 1.66 -10.89 10.27
N GLU A 68 1.14 -12.02 10.76
CA GLU A 68 1.77 -13.31 10.53
C GLU A 68 1.47 -13.83 9.11
N PRO A 69 2.44 -14.51 8.47
CA PRO A 69 2.17 -15.17 7.22
C PRO A 69 1.07 -16.22 7.40
N LEU A 70 -0.01 -16.12 6.62
CA LEU A 70 -0.96 -17.22 6.51
C LEU A 70 -0.29 -18.35 5.71
N ASP A 71 -0.11 -19.52 6.31
CA ASP A 71 0.49 -20.69 5.68
C ASP A 71 -0.36 -21.13 4.47
N CYS A 72 0.04 -20.71 3.27
CA CYS A 72 -0.68 -20.98 2.01
C CYS A 72 0.25 -21.72 1.04
N PRO A 73 -0.20 -22.75 0.30
CA PRO A 73 0.62 -23.49 -0.66
C PRO A 73 1.22 -22.64 -1.80
N SER A 74 0.66 -21.45 -2.03
CA SER A 74 1.09 -20.48 -3.05
C SER A 74 2.03 -19.37 -2.52
N GLY A 75 2.49 -19.46 -1.27
CA GLY A 75 3.32 -18.45 -0.62
C GLY A 75 2.49 -17.46 0.18
N CYS A 76 2.93 -17.18 1.39
CA CYS A 76 2.08 -16.64 2.45
C CYS A 76 1.51 -15.25 2.15
N PHE A 77 0.18 -15.10 2.27
CA PHE A 77 -0.48 -13.81 2.13
C PHE A 77 -0.49 -13.09 3.48
N TYR A 78 0.21 -11.97 3.56
CA TYR A 78 0.09 -11.01 4.66
C TYR A 78 -1.19 -10.19 4.48
N ALA A 79 -1.70 -9.62 5.57
CA ALA A 79 -2.69 -8.56 5.44
C ALA A 79 -2.03 -7.32 4.79
N GLU A 80 -2.77 -6.62 3.94
CA GLU A 80 -2.27 -5.43 3.26
C GLU A 80 -3.09 -4.18 3.62
N ALA A 81 -2.40 -3.07 3.80
CA ALA A 81 -2.99 -1.76 4.00
C ALA A 81 -2.20 -0.67 3.28
N LEU A 82 -2.84 0.47 3.04
CA LEU A 82 -2.24 1.60 2.35
C LEU A 82 -2.05 2.76 3.31
N VAL A 83 -0.81 3.24 3.42
CA VAL A 83 -0.49 4.48 4.13
C VAL A 83 -0.43 5.63 3.13
N VAL A 84 -1.01 6.76 3.51
CA VAL A 84 -0.99 8.02 2.78
C VAL A 84 -0.23 9.05 3.59
N ARG A 85 0.61 9.81 2.91
CA ARG A 85 1.25 11.00 3.42
C ARG A 85 0.91 12.19 2.53
N ALA A 86 0.26 13.20 3.08
CA ALA A 86 -0.11 14.44 2.39
C ALA A 86 -0.20 15.58 3.40
N GLY A 87 0.16 16.81 3.00
CA GLY A 87 0.05 17.98 3.87
C GLY A 87 0.80 17.87 5.21
N GLY A 88 1.92 17.15 5.25
CA GLY A 88 2.69 16.90 6.48
C GLY A 88 2.03 15.91 7.47
N ARG A 89 0.95 15.23 7.06
CA ARG A 89 0.23 14.26 7.87
C ARG A 89 0.34 12.87 7.28
N VAL A 90 0.27 11.87 8.14
CA VAL A 90 0.32 10.45 7.79
C VAL A 90 -0.93 9.75 8.34
N GLY A 91 -1.52 8.86 7.55
CA GLY A 91 -2.71 8.11 7.94
C GLY A 91 -3.01 6.96 7.00
N TRP A 92 -3.91 6.07 7.41
CA TRP A 92 -4.35 4.94 6.59
C TRP A 92 -5.37 5.37 5.54
N ALA A 93 -5.20 4.98 4.27
CA ALA A 93 -6.29 5.00 3.30
C ALA A 93 -7.25 3.82 3.58
N THR A 94 -8.53 4.10 3.75
CA THR A 94 -9.63 3.10 3.82
C THR A 94 -9.73 2.35 2.48
N TYR A 95 -9.90 1.03 2.30
CA TYR A 95 -10.40 -0.11 3.11
C TYR A 95 -9.85 -1.46 2.60
N LEU A 96 -9.63 -2.43 3.50
CA LEU A 96 -9.99 -3.86 3.37
C LEU A 96 -9.86 -4.57 4.74
N ASN A 97 -8.96 -4.12 5.61
CA ASN A 97 -8.93 -4.44 7.04
C ASN A 97 -8.02 -3.42 7.74
N PRO A 98 -8.51 -2.27 8.22
CA PRO A 98 -7.66 -1.35 8.97
C PRO A 98 -7.10 -2.03 10.23
N ALA A 99 -5.88 -1.66 10.63
CA ALA A 99 -5.35 -2.03 11.94
C ALA A 99 -6.33 -1.62 13.07
N PRO A 100 -6.46 -2.39 14.16
CA PRO A 100 -7.49 -2.20 15.18
C PRO A 100 -7.49 -0.83 15.89
N ASN A 101 -6.46 -0.01 15.69
CA ASN A 101 -6.37 1.39 16.16
C ASN A 101 -6.05 2.38 15.03
N SER A 102 -6.48 2.09 13.80
CA SER A 102 -6.03 2.81 12.62
C SER A 102 -6.41 4.30 12.67
N ARG A 103 -5.40 5.16 12.70
CA ARG A 103 -5.51 6.59 12.38
C ARG A 103 -5.79 6.73 10.88
N VAL A 104 -7.06 6.59 10.49
CA VAL A 104 -7.50 6.76 9.09
C VAL A 104 -7.20 8.18 8.63
N PHE A 105 -6.62 8.31 7.43
CA PHE A 105 -6.37 9.61 6.83
C PHE A 105 -7.72 10.24 6.48
N ARG A 106 -8.07 11.30 7.21
CA ARG A 106 -9.23 12.15 6.89
C ARG A 106 -8.73 13.43 6.24
N VAL A 107 -9.21 13.71 5.04
CA VAL A 107 -8.86 14.95 4.33
C VAL A 107 -9.43 16.15 5.10
N GLN A 108 -8.55 17.03 5.54
CA GLN A 108 -8.85 18.31 6.17
C GLN A 108 -8.68 19.44 5.15
N PRO A 109 -9.21 20.66 5.40
CA PRO A 109 -9.15 21.76 4.45
C PRO A 109 -7.73 22.06 3.94
N GLN A 110 -6.72 21.96 4.80
CA GLN A 110 -5.32 22.20 4.44
C GLN A 110 -4.69 21.12 3.54
N ASP A 111 -5.28 19.92 3.45
CA ASP A 111 -4.75 18.86 2.58
C ASP A 111 -5.32 18.95 1.15
N THR A 112 -6.37 19.75 0.94
CA THR A 112 -7.15 19.76 -0.31
C THR A 112 -6.32 20.12 -1.54
N SER A 113 -5.29 20.95 -1.39
CA SER A 113 -4.35 21.29 -2.46
C SER A 113 -3.55 20.10 -2.98
N SER A 114 -3.38 19.05 -2.15
CA SER A 114 -2.65 17.84 -2.53
C SER A 114 -3.49 16.85 -3.33
N PHE A 115 -4.82 16.91 -3.16
CA PHE A 115 -5.76 15.99 -3.80
C PHE A 115 -6.27 16.56 -5.12
N THR A 116 -5.39 16.57 -6.12
CA THR A 116 -5.65 17.15 -7.45
C THR A 116 -6.07 16.09 -8.49
N PRO A 117 -6.60 16.49 -9.66
CA PRO A 117 -6.82 15.57 -10.77
C PRO A 117 -5.58 14.80 -11.25
N ALA A 118 -4.39 15.38 -11.07
CA ALA A 118 -3.13 14.74 -11.40
C ALA A 118 -2.90 13.49 -10.52
N LEU A 119 -3.29 13.55 -9.25
CA LEU A 119 -3.23 12.42 -8.33
C LEU A 119 -4.11 11.26 -8.79
N LEU A 120 -5.37 11.52 -9.16
CA LEU A 120 -6.27 10.48 -9.66
C LEU A 120 -5.71 9.80 -10.92
N THR A 121 -5.11 10.61 -11.80
CA THR A 121 -4.46 10.13 -13.01
C THR A 121 -3.22 9.29 -12.72
N ALA A 122 -2.39 9.68 -11.75
CA ALA A 122 -1.22 8.92 -11.33
C ALA A 122 -1.61 7.56 -10.74
N LEU A 123 -2.61 7.55 -9.84
CA LEU A 123 -3.10 6.33 -9.20
C LEU A 123 -3.63 5.32 -10.20
N ARG A 124 -4.43 5.77 -11.17
CA ARG A 124 -4.98 4.91 -12.24
C ARG A 124 -3.90 4.18 -13.05
N ARG A 125 -2.72 4.78 -13.22
CA ARG A 125 -1.63 4.19 -14.01
C ARG A 125 -0.81 3.16 -13.25
N LYS A 126 -0.87 3.16 -11.92
CA LYS A 126 0.09 2.46 -11.07
C LYS A 126 -0.54 1.33 -10.26
N ASP A 127 -1.73 1.55 -9.70
CA ASP A 127 -2.28 0.63 -8.72
C ASP A 127 -3.80 0.78 -8.60
N VAL A 128 -4.55 -0.22 -9.06
CA VAL A 128 -6.02 -0.22 -9.07
C VAL A 128 -6.60 -0.19 -7.65
N SER A 129 -5.95 -0.87 -6.69
CA SER A 129 -6.40 -0.91 -5.30
C SER A 129 -6.16 0.42 -4.59
N ALA A 130 -5.01 1.05 -4.84
CA ALA A 130 -4.71 2.39 -4.32
C ALA A 130 -5.62 3.46 -4.93
N HIS A 131 -5.88 3.37 -6.23
CA HIS A 131 -6.84 4.24 -6.91
C HIS A 131 -8.23 4.14 -6.27
N SER A 132 -8.75 2.93 -6.07
CA SER A 132 -10.06 2.72 -5.47
C SER A 132 -10.13 3.21 -4.01
N ALA A 133 -9.10 2.94 -3.20
CA ALA A 133 -9.03 3.36 -1.80
C ALA A 133 -9.04 4.89 -1.64
N ILE A 134 -8.19 5.58 -2.42
CA ILE A 134 -8.10 7.04 -2.38
C ILE A 134 -9.35 7.70 -2.96
N ALA A 135 -9.87 7.18 -4.07
CA ALA A 135 -11.09 7.70 -4.67
C ALA A 135 -12.28 7.58 -3.70
N PHE A 136 -12.41 6.46 -2.99
CA PHE A 136 -13.40 6.30 -1.92
C PHE A 136 -13.21 7.31 -0.78
N MET A 137 -11.98 7.42 -0.26
CA MET A 137 -11.63 8.38 0.80
C MET A 137 -12.00 9.82 0.41
N LEU A 138 -11.76 10.20 -0.85
CA LEU A 138 -12.03 11.54 -1.35
C LEU A 138 -13.51 11.78 -1.61
N ALA A 139 -14.22 10.79 -2.16
CA ALA A 139 -15.67 10.86 -2.35
C ALA A 139 -16.41 11.06 -1.01
N CYS A 140 -15.89 10.47 0.07
CA CYS A 140 -16.46 10.57 1.41
C CYS A 140 -15.97 11.75 2.25
N SER A 141 -15.07 12.59 1.73
CA SER A 141 -14.58 13.75 2.47
C SER A 141 -15.54 14.93 2.36
N PRO A 142 -16.04 15.48 3.49
CA PRO A 142 -16.87 16.68 3.46
C PRO A 142 -16.09 17.93 3.02
N ASN A 143 -14.76 17.91 3.12
CA ASN A 143 -13.90 19.04 2.77
C ASN A 143 -13.52 19.08 1.29
N MET A 144 -13.89 18.08 0.50
CA MET A 144 -13.63 18.07 -0.94
C MET A 144 -14.72 18.82 -1.70
N ALA A 145 -14.31 19.64 -2.67
CA ALA A 145 -15.22 20.38 -3.53
C ALA A 145 -16.18 19.43 -4.28
N ASP A 146 -17.47 19.80 -4.39
CA ASP A 146 -18.50 18.97 -5.02
C ASP A 146 -18.13 18.60 -6.47
N ALA A 147 -17.59 19.54 -7.23
CA ALA A 147 -17.15 19.30 -8.61
C ALA A 147 -16.04 18.23 -8.69
N PHE A 148 -15.17 18.16 -7.69
CA PHE A 148 -14.13 17.15 -7.62
C PHE A 148 -14.68 15.79 -7.18
N ARG A 149 -15.64 15.78 -6.25
CA ARG A 149 -16.37 14.56 -5.87
C ARG A 149 -17.16 13.98 -7.05
N GLU A 150 -17.83 14.81 -7.84
CA GLU A 150 -18.53 14.35 -9.04
C GLU A 150 -17.57 13.79 -10.09
N ARG A 151 -16.41 14.43 -10.26
CA ARG A 151 -15.35 13.88 -11.14
C ARG A 151 -14.89 12.49 -10.69
N ILE A 152 -14.65 12.29 -9.39
CA ILE A 152 -14.31 10.97 -8.84
C ILE A 152 -15.42 9.96 -9.13
N ARG A 153 -16.68 10.33 -8.91
CA ARG A 153 -17.84 9.48 -9.18
C ARG A 153 -17.91 9.04 -10.64
N LEU A 154 -17.63 9.95 -11.57
CA LEU A 154 -17.61 9.67 -13.01
C LEU A 154 -16.40 8.82 -13.43
N GLU A 155 -15.24 9.06 -12.83
CA GLU A 155 -14.01 8.33 -13.14
C GLU A 155 -13.95 6.94 -12.47
N THR A 156 -14.75 6.71 -11.43
CA THR A 156 -14.77 5.46 -10.67
C THR A 156 -16.22 5.00 -10.41
N PRO A 157 -16.98 4.62 -11.46
CA PRO A 157 -18.42 4.33 -11.37
C PRO A 157 -18.77 3.11 -10.51
N THR A 158 -17.77 2.28 -10.16
CA THR A 158 -17.91 1.12 -9.28
C THR A 158 -17.76 1.45 -7.79
N LEU A 159 -17.39 2.68 -7.43
CA LEU A 159 -17.43 3.12 -6.03
C LEU A 159 -18.88 3.17 -5.57
N ALA A 160 -19.19 2.37 -4.56
CA ALA A 160 -20.52 2.29 -3.99
C ALA A 160 -21.01 3.68 -3.53
N PRO A 161 -22.32 3.96 -3.61
CA PRO A 161 -22.88 5.29 -3.39
C PRO A 161 -22.51 5.91 -2.02
N PRO A 162 -22.69 7.23 -1.83
CA PRO A 162 -22.32 7.96 -0.60
C PRO A 162 -22.89 7.40 0.71
N SER A 163 -23.91 6.53 0.64
CA SER A 163 -24.44 5.76 1.77
C SER A 163 -23.40 4.87 2.46
N TYR A 164 -22.28 4.57 1.81
CA TYR A 164 -21.17 3.80 2.38
C TYR A 164 -20.11 4.65 3.08
N CYS A 165 -20.23 5.98 3.04
CA CYS A 165 -19.28 6.84 3.75
C CYS A 165 -19.39 6.61 5.26
N PRO A 166 -18.28 6.26 5.95
CA PRO A 166 -18.32 6.09 7.39
C PRO A 166 -18.81 7.39 8.04
N LYS A 167 -19.82 7.28 8.90
CA LYS A 167 -20.33 8.42 9.68
C LYS A 167 -19.17 9.02 10.51
N ALA A 168 -19.16 10.35 10.60
CA ALA A 168 -18.14 11.12 11.31
C ALA A 168 -18.08 10.75 12.79
#